data_AF-A0A014ML46-F1
#
_entry.id   AF-A0A014ML46-F1
#
_cell.length_a   1.000
_cell.length_b   1.000
_cell.length_c   1.000
_cell.angle_alpha   90.00
_cell.angle_beta   90.00
_cell.angle_gamma   90.00
#
_symmetry.space_group_name_H-M   'P 1'
#
loop_
_entity.id
_entity.type
_entity.pdbx_description
1 polymer ?
#
loop_
_entity_poly.entity_id
_entity_poly.type
_entity_poly.pdbx_seq_one_letter_code
_entity_poly.pdbx_strand_id
1 'polypeptide(L)'
;MSTSKLSKIETGKVAPSVVDVESILVALGVSEEVKVKYLEVVRAETTETTAWRLVRRLGVHKAQQQTRALESRMKLLQLFQPALVPGLLQTPEYIRAVLTRHDLSEETLTRTTTARLERQQVLYDDAKSLRFVVTENVLRWRIVSPSRMAEQLDRLISVSRLPNIDLRVVPFSMAQRDIANHAFVIRDKRTVTVETIHAELVVTDPRDVSQYVDKFERFASTALCGDGMRGMIEDVRNDFLREQEIG
;
A
#
# COMPACT_ATOMS: atom_id res chain seq x y z
N MET A 1 -23.63 6.78 -3.72
CA MET A 1 -23.51 8.01 -2.89
C MET A 1 -24.84 8.27 -2.20
N SER A 2 -24.88 8.79 -0.97
CA SER A 2 -26.15 9.12 -0.30
C SER A 2 -26.70 10.47 -0.78
N THR A 3 -28.03 10.62 -0.77
CA THR A 3 -28.74 11.86 -1.13
C THR A 3 -28.27 13.05 -0.27
N SER A 4 -28.04 12.79 1.02
CA SER A 4 -27.51 13.79 1.96
C SER A 4 -26.10 14.27 1.60
N LYS A 5 -25.22 13.39 1.11
CA LYS A 5 -23.86 13.76 0.70
C LYS A 5 -23.89 14.58 -0.60
N LEU A 6 -24.69 14.15 -1.57
CA LEU A 6 -24.87 14.87 -2.84
C LEU A 6 -25.37 16.30 -2.61
N SER A 7 -26.41 16.50 -1.79
CA SER A 7 -26.93 17.83 -1.48
C SER A 7 -25.89 18.77 -0.83
N LYS A 8 -25.01 18.23 0.03
CA LYS A 8 -23.93 19.04 0.64
C LYS A 8 -22.86 19.45 -0.37
N ILE A 9 -22.59 18.61 -1.36
CA ILE A 9 -21.68 18.92 -2.46
C ILE A 9 -22.30 20.01 -3.35
N GLU A 10 -23.56 19.84 -3.77
CA GLU A 10 -24.27 20.79 -4.62
C GLU A 10 -24.43 22.18 -3.98
N THR A 11 -24.55 22.23 -2.65
CA THR A 11 -24.66 23.49 -1.90
C THR A 11 -23.30 24.07 -1.47
N GLY A 12 -22.19 23.51 -1.93
CA GLY A 12 -20.83 23.98 -1.60
C GLY A 12 -20.43 23.82 -0.13
N LYS A 13 -21.21 23.08 0.67
CA LYS A 13 -20.92 22.82 2.09
C LYS A 13 -19.81 21.80 2.30
N VAL A 14 -19.56 20.95 1.31
CA VAL A 14 -18.50 19.93 1.33
C VAL A 14 -17.86 19.89 -0.06
N ALA A 15 -16.54 20.03 -0.14
CA ALA A 15 -15.80 19.81 -1.38
C ALA A 15 -15.90 18.31 -1.78
N PRO A 16 -16.22 17.99 -3.04
CA PRO A 16 -16.33 16.61 -3.48
C PRO A 16 -14.95 15.95 -3.61
N SER A 17 -14.85 14.67 -3.21
CA SER A 17 -13.67 13.85 -3.52
C SER A 17 -13.63 13.50 -5.01
N VAL A 18 -12.47 13.07 -5.52
CA VAL A 18 -12.34 12.55 -6.90
C VAL A 18 -13.34 11.41 -7.17
N VAL A 19 -13.59 10.54 -6.17
CA VAL A 19 -14.55 9.43 -6.26
C VAL A 19 -15.99 9.93 -6.33
N ASP A 20 -16.32 10.99 -5.58
CA ASP A 20 -17.65 11.61 -5.64
C ASP A 20 -17.89 12.21 -7.02
N VAL A 21 -16.91 12.93 -7.57
CA VAL A 21 -17.01 13.53 -8.91
C VAL A 21 -17.12 12.46 -9.98
N GLU A 22 -16.30 11.41 -9.94
CA GLU A 22 -16.41 10.30 -10.88
C GLU A 22 -17.81 9.67 -10.84
N SER A 23 -18.35 9.44 -9.64
CA SER A 23 -19.68 8.86 -9.47
C SER A 23 -20.79 9.76 -10.04
N ILE A 24 -20.68 11.08 -9.85
CA ILE A 24 -21.63 12.07 -10.39
C ILE A 24 -21.57 12.08 -11.92
N LEU A 25 -20.38 12.16 -12.51
CA LEU A 25 -20.20 12.21 -13.96
C LEU A 25 -20.71 10.94 -14.65
N VAL A 26 -20.45 9.76 -14.06
CA VAL A 26 -21.00 8.49 -14.56
C VAL A 26 -22.53 8.49 -14.49
N ALA A 27 -23.11 8.98 -13.39
CA ALA A 27 -24.57 9.04 -13.25
C ALA A 27 -25.23 10.04 -14.23
N LEU A 28 -24.53 11.13 -14.57
CA LEU A 28 -24.98 12.12 -15.54
C LEU A 28 -24.82 11.67 -17.00
N GLY A 29 -24.14 10.55 -17.27
CA GLY A 29 -23.97 10.01 -18.62
C GLY A 29 -23.15 10.91 -19.55
N VAL A 30 -22.22 11.70 -19.01
CA VAL A 30 -21.39 12.61 -19.81
C VAL A 30 -20.42 11.84 -20.71
N SER A 31 -19.94 12.49 -21.78
CA SER A 31 -18.89 11.90 -22.64
C SER A 31 -17.58 11.69 -21.86
N GLU A 32 -16.75 10.75 -22.34
CA GLU A 32 -15.46 10.45 -21.70
C GLU A 32 -14.53 11.67 -21.69
N GLU A 33 -14.59 12.51 -22.73
CA GLU A 33 -13.83 13.77 -22.81
C GLU A 33 -14.19 14.74 -21.69
N VAL A 34 -15.50 14.91 -21.43
CA VAL A 34 -16.00 15.74 -20.33
C VAL A 34 -15.60 15.13 -18.99
N LYS A 35 -15.72 13.80 -18.87
CA LYS A 35 -15.33 13.08 -17.66
C LYS A 35 -13.87 13.32 -17.30
N VAL A 36 -12.97 13.21 -18.28
CA VAL A 36 -11.53 13.48 -18.10
C VAL A 36 -11.29 14.91 -17.63
N LYS A 37 -11.88 15.90 -18.31
CA LYS A 37 -11.69 17.32 -17.97
C LYS A 37 -12.10 17.67 -16.53
N TYR A 38 -13.26 17.20 -16.07
CA TYR A 38 -13.72 17.49 -14.71
C TYR A 38 -12.90 16.74 -13.65
N LEU A 39 -12.49 15.50 -13.95
CA LEU A 39 -11.61 14.76 -13.05
C LEU A 39 -10.22 15.39 -12.94
N GLU A 40 -9.69 16.00 -14.00
CA GLU A 40 -8.43 16.74 -13.95
C GLU A 40 -8.48 17.94 -13.01
N VAL A 41 -9.55 18.74 -13.07
CA VAL A 41 -9.74 19.91 -12.19
C VAL A 41 -9.77 19.48 -10.73
N VAL A 42 -10.59 18.48 -10.40
CA VAL A 42 -10.77 18.05 -9.02
C VAL A 42 -9.51 17.39 -8.48
N ARG A 43 -8.79 16.62 -9.31
CA ARG A 43 -7.49 16.06 -8.96
C ARG A 43 -6.46 17.13 -8.62
N ALA A 44 -6.42 18.23 -9.39
CA ALA A 44 -5.48 19.32 -9.18
C ALA A 44 -5.74 20.13 -7.88
N GLU A 45 -6.96 20.06 -7.33
CA GLU A 45 -7.33 20.81 -6.11
C GLU A 45 -7.41 19.94 -4.84
N THR A 46 -7.30 18.61 -4.96
CA THR A 46 -7.64 17.68 -3.87
C THR A 46 -6.42 16.95 -3.31
N THR A 47 -6.04 17.33 -2.08
CA THR A 47 -5.30 16.46 -1.14
C THR A 47 -6.20 16.18 0.06
N GLU A 48 -6.70 14.96 0.16
CA GLU A 48 -7.57 14.57 1.27
C GLU A 48 -6.73 14.10 2.45
N THR A 49 -7.03 14.62 3.64
CA THR A 49 -6.44 14.15 4.90
C THR A 49 -7.53 13.55 5.76
N THR A 50 -7.46 12.26 6.03
CA THR A 50 -8.42 11.56 6.90
C THR A 50 -7.73 11.17 8.20
N ALA A 51 -8.14 11.79 9.31
CA ALA A 51 -7.60 11.43 10.62
C ALA A 51 -8.00 10.01 11.04
N TRP A 52 -7.04 9.16 11.43
CA TRP A 52 -7.28 7.77 11.84
C TRP A 52 -8.24 7.63 13.01
N ARG A 53 -8.31 8.63 13.91
CA ARG A 53 -9.31 8.66 14.99
C ARG A 53 -10.74 8.59 14.48
N LEU A 54 -11.02 9.19 13.32
CA LEU A 54 -12.34 9.17 12.68
C LEU A 54 -12.60 7.79 12.05
N VAL A 55 -11.59 7.19 11.42
CA VAL A 55 -11.68 5.83 10.87
C VAL A 55 -11.88 4.78 11.97
N ARG A 56 -11.13 4.87 13.08
CA ARG A 56 -11.26 3.97 14.24
C ARG A 56 -12.67 4.05 14.85
N ARG A 57 -13.24 5.26 14.94
CA ARG A 57 -14.61 5.49 15.43
C ARG A 57 -15.67 4.95 14.46
N LEU A 58 -15.44 5.00 13.16
CA LEU A 58 -16.36 4.52 12.11
C LEU A 58 -16.19 3.01 11.78
N GLY A 59 -15.15 2.37 12.34
CA GLY A 59 -14.79 0.98 12.15
C GLY A 59 -13.73 0.79 11.05
N VAL A 60 -12.59 0.18 11.42
CA VAL A 60 -11.44 -0.12 10.54
C VAL A 60 -11.84 -0.92 9.29
N HIS A 61 -12.92 -1.71 9.39
CA HIS A 61 -13.50 -2.46 8.28
C HIS A 61 -13.93 -1.57 7.10
N LYS A 62 -14.45 -0.36 7.33
CA LYS A 62 -14.88 0.53 6.24
C LYS A 62 -13.69 1.05 5.42
N ALA A 63 -12.57 1.39 6.07
CA ALA A 63 -11.35 1.79 5.37
C ALA A 63 -10.76 0.63 4.55
N GLN A 64 -10.86 -0.60 5.07
CA GLN A 64 -10.47 -1.80 4.31
C GLN A 64 -11.34 -2.02 3.08
N GLN A 65 -12.65 -1.84 3.18
CA GLN A 65 -13.56 -1.95 2.03
C GLN A 65 -13.28 -0.88 0.97
N GLN A 66 -13.03 0.37 1.38
CA GLN A 66 -12.63 1.44 0.44
C GLN A 66 -11.32 1.10 -0.26
N THR A 67 -10.33 0.61 0.49
CA THR A 67 -9.05 0.20 -0.12
C THR A 67 -9.26 -0.94 -1.12
N ARG A 68 -10.03 -1.98 -0.77
CA ARG A 68 -10.37 -3.09 -1.68
C ARG A 68 -11.07 -2.58 -2.95
N ALA A 69 -11.98 -1.61 -2.83
CA ALA A 69 -12.68 -1.05 -3.99
C ALA A 69 -11.77 -0.26 -4.93
N LEU A 70 -10.76 0.44 -4.39
CA LEU A 70 -9.74 1.12 -5.19
C LEU A 70 -8.82 0.09 -5.86
N GLU A 71 -8.44 -0.96 -5.14
CA GLU A 71 -7.57 -2.02 -5.65
C GLU A 71 -8.22 -2.91 -6.70
N SER A 72 -9.52 -3.16 -6.62
CA SER A 72 -10.20 -3.99 -7.63
C SER A 72 -10.16 -3.35 -9.01
N ARG A 73 -10.20 -2.01 -9.07
CA ARG A 73 -10.22 -1.24 -10.32
C ARG A 73 -8.83 -0.92 -10.87
N MET A 74 -7.78 -0.99 -10.04
CA MET A 74 -6.43 -0.63 -10.47
C MET A 74 -5.82 -1.71 -11.38
N LYS A 75 -4.95 -1.27 -12.30
CA LYS A 75 -4.12 -2.14 -13.14
C LYS A 75 -2.66 -2.14 -12.69
N LEU A 76 -2.19 -1.04 -12.10
CA LEU A 76 -0.83 -0.89 -11.62
C LEU A 76 -0.83 -0.44 -10.16
N LEU A 77 -0.10 -1.16 -9.31
CA LEU A 77 0.24 -0.76 -7.96
C LEU A 77 1.75 -0.60 -7.84
N GLN A 78 2.20 0.54 -7.31
CA GLN A 78 3.61 0.74 -6.95
C GLN A 78 3.66 1.09 -5.46
N LEU A 79 4.31 0.26 -4.67
CA LEU A 79 4.38 0.42 -3.22
C LEU A 79 5.83 0.54 -2.79
N PHE A 80 6.17 1.68 -2.19
CA PHE A 80 7.44 1.88 -1.50
C PHE A 80 7.22 1.72 -0.01
N GLN A 81 8.02 0.89 0.64
CA GLN A 81 7.91 0.64 2.06
C GLN A 81 9.28 0.55 2.73
N PRO A 82 9.64 1.56 3.54
CA PRO A 82 10.96 1.64 4.13
C PRO A 82 11.08 1.00 5.53
N ALA A 83 10.00 0.50 6.14
CA ALA A 83 10.01 0.12 7.56
C ALA A 83 9.54 -1.30 7.86
N LEU A 84 8.51 -1.80 7.18
CA LEU A 84 7.91 -3.12 7.45
C LEU A 84 7.67 -3.91 6.17
N VAL A 85 7.38 -5.21 6.25
CA VAL A 85 6.98 -5.95 5.04
C VAL A 85 5.66 -5.38 4.49
N PRO A 86 5.53 -5.11 3.18
CA PRO A 86 4.27 -4.62 2.60
C PRO A 86 3.10 -5.54 2.97
N GLY A 87 1.95 -4.98 3.38
CA GLY A 87 0.81 -5.76 3.89
C GLY A 87 0.31 -6.87 2.95
N LEU A 88 0.41 -6.65 1.63
CA LEU A 88 0.07 -7.67 0.62
C LEU A 88 1.01 -8.89 0.67
N LEU A 89 2.24 -8.69 1.12
CA LEU A 89 3.30 -9.71 1.16
C LEU A 89 3.47 -10.35 2.55
N GLN A 90 2.73 -9.90 3.56
CA GLN A 90 2.86 -10.39 4.94
C GLN A 90 2.31 -11.82 5.15
N THR A 91 2.90 -12.59 6.06
CA THR A 91 2.33 -13.83 6.60
C THR A 91 1.27 -13.54 7.67
N PRO A 92 0.39 -14.49 8.02
CA PRO A 92 -0.59 -14.32 9.10
C PRO A 92 0.04 -13.88 10.43
N GLU A 93 1.18 -14.47 10.79
CA GLU A 93 1.91 -14.19 12.04
C GLU A 93 2.46 -12.77 12.04
N TYR A 94 3.02 -12.32 10.91
CA TYR A 94 3.50 -10.94 10.74
C TYR A 94 2.34 -9.95 10.82
N ILE A 95 1.21 -10.23 10.15
CA ILE A 95 0.01 -9.40 10.22
C ILE A 95 -0.45 -9.24 11.67
N ARG A 96 -0.59 -10.37 12.40
CA ARG A 96 -1.01 -10.35 13.80
C ARG A 96 -0.06 -9.51 14.65
N ALA A 97 1.25 -9.69 14.49
CA ALA A 97 2.24 -8.93 15.24
C ALA A 97 2.17 -7.42 14.98
N VAL A 98 1.93 -7.00 13.73
CA VAL A 98 1.69 -5.58 13.43
C VAL A 98 0.42 -5.09 14.13
N LEU A 99 -0.68 -5.84 14.02
CA LEU A 99 -1.99 -5.42 14.51
C LEU A 99 -2.11 -5.39 16.04
N THR A 100 -1.40 -6.25 16.77
CA THR A 100 -1.42 -6.25 18.25
C THR A 100 -0.84 -4.97 18.86
N ARG A 101 -0.03 -4.21 18.11
CA ARG A 101 0.56 -2.94 18.56
C ARG A 101 -0.42 -1.75 18.50
N HIS A 102 -1.67 -1.98 18.11
CA HIS A 102 -2.70 -0.95 17.97
C HIS A 102 -3.84 -1.06 19.01
N ASP A 103 -3.62 -1.77 20.13
CA ASP A 103 -4.59 -1.94 21.23
C ASP A 103 -6.00 -2.35 20.73
N LEU A 104 -6.05 -3.37 19.88
CA LEU A 104 -7.28 -3.92 19.32
C LEU A 104 -7.83 -5.05 20.21
N SER A 105 -9.15 -5.19 20.28
CA SER A 105 -9.76 -6.40 20.88
C SER A 105 -9.41 -7.65 20.07
N GLU A 106 -9.41 -8.82 20.71
CA GLU A 106 -9.08 -10.09 20.05
C GLU A 106 -10.01 -10.41 18.87
N GLU A 107 -11.31 -10.13 19.01
CA GLU A 107 -12.28 -10.24 17.93
C GLU A 107 -11.92 -9.32 16.74
N THR A 108 -11.57 -8.05 17.03
CA THR A 108 -11.19 -7.09 16.00
C THR A 108 -9.88 -7.49 15.33
N LEU A 109 -8.91 -7.96 16.09
CA LEU A 109 -7.62 -8.46 15.60
C LEU A 109 -7.84 -9.62 14.62
N THR A 110 -8.64 -10.60 15.00
CA THR A 110 -8.96 -11.78 14.18
C THR A 110 -9.63 -11.36 12.88
N ARG A 111 -10.70 -10.57 12.96
CA ARG A 111 -11.43 -10.07 11.77
C ARG A 111 -10.53 -9.24 10.84
N THR A 112 -9.69 -8.37 11.40
CA THR A 112 -8.76 -7.51 10.64
C THR A 112 -7.66 -8.35 9.97
N THR A 113 -7.19 -9.40 10.65
CA THR A 113 -6.21 -10.35 10.09
C THR A 113 -6.79 -11.09 8.90
N THR A 114 -7.98 -11.68 9.04
CA THR A 114 -8.69 -12.37 7.95
C THR A 114 -8.90 -11.44 6.77
N ALA A 115 -9.34 -10.20 7.02
CA ALA A 115 -9.57 -9.24 5.95
C ALA A 115 -8.26 -8.81 5.23
N ARG A 116 -7.12 -8.75 5.93
CA ARG A 116 -5.82 -8.53 5.29
C ARG A 116 -5.41 -9.72 4.43
N LEU A 117 -5.62 -10.95 4.90
CA LEU A 117 -5.31 -12.17 4.14
C LEU A 117 -6.16 -12.29 2.88
N GLU A 118 -7.47 -12.07 2.97
CA GLU A 118 -8.37 -12.05 1.80
C GLU A 118 -7.94 -11.01 0.75
N ARG A 119 -7.43 -9.85 1.18
CA ARG A 119 -6.94 -8.81 0.26
C ARG A 119 -5.72 -9.29 -0.54
N GLN A 120 -4.93 -10.23 -0.02
CA GLN A 120 -3.75 -10.76 -0.70
C GLN A 120 -4.11 -11.61 -1.94
N GLN A 121 -5.39 -11.96 -2.15
CA GLN A 121 -5.83 -12.62 -3.39
C GLN A 121 -5.50 -11.80 -4.64
N VAL A 122 -5.37 -10.47 -4.51
CA VAL A 122 -4.93 -9.58 -5.60
C VAL A 122 -3.56 -9.94 -6.16
N LEU A 123 -2.70 -10.62 -5.39
CA LEU A 123 -1.39 -11.06 -5.87
C LEU A 123 -1.48 -12.08 -7.02
N TYR A 124 -2.59 -12.79 -7.12
CA TYR A 124 -2.82 -13.84 -8.11
C TYR A 124 -3.68 -13.36 -9.30
N ASP A 125 -3.99 -12.07 -9.36
CA ASP A 125 -4.65 -11.44 -10.51
C ASP A 125 -3.58 -11.04 -11.55
N ASP A 126 -3.47 -11.83 -12.62
CA ASP A 126 -2.50 -11.65 -13.70
C ASP A 126 -2.81 -10.43 -14.59
N ALA A 127 -4.01 -9.86 -14.49
CA ALA A 127 -4.38 -8.63 -15.18
C ALA A 127 -3.80 -7.37 -14.49
N LYS A 128 -3.21 -7.52 -13.30
CA LYS A 128 -2.60 -6.43 -12.52
C LYS A 128 -1.08 -6.52 -12.59
N SER A 129 -0.41 -5.38 -12.44
CA SER A 129 1.04 -5.27 -12.26
C SER A 129 1.32 -4.70 -10.87
N LEU A 130 2.05 -5.45 -10.05
CA LEU A 130 2.31 -5.12 -8.65
C LEU A 130 3.81 -4.95 -8.44
N ARG A 131 4.24 -3.70 -8.23
CA ARG A 131 5.65 -3.35 -8.03
C ARG A 131 5.87 -2.96 -6.58
N PHE A 132 6.83 -3.60 -5.94
CA PHE A 132 7.19 -3.39 -4.54
C PHE A 132 8.66 -3.02 -4.45
N VAL A 133 8.96 -1.92 -3.77
CA VAL A 133 10.33 -1.54 -3.41
C VAL A 133 10.40 -1.43 -1.90
N VAL A 134 11.26 -2.25 -1.31
CA VAL A 134 11.53 -2.24 0.13
C VAL A 134 12.99 -1.96 0.38
N THR A 135 13.32 -1.46 1.56
CA THR A 135 14.70 -1.29 2.04
C THR A 135 15.16 -2.53 2.82
N GLU A 136 16.46 -2.80 2.88
CA GLU A 136 17.01 -3.98 3.57
C GLU A 136 16.54 -4.13 5.02
N ASN A 137 16.37 -3.03 5.76
CA ASN A 137 15.88 -3.07 7.14
C ASN A 137 14.52 -3.78 7.27
N VAL A 138 13.67 -3.75 6.25
CA VAL A 138 12.39 -4.46 6.22
C VAL A 138 12.57 -5.96 6.42
N LEU A 139 13.66 -6.52 5.87
CA LEU A 139 13.96 -7.95 5.96
C LEU A 139 14.49 -8.33 7.35
N ARG A 140 15.10 -7.38 8.06
CA ARG A 140 15.79 -7.60 9.34
C ARG A 140 14.99 -7.15 10.56
N TRP A 141 13.86 -6.46 10.36
CA TRP A 141 13.05 -5.91 11.44
C TRP A 141 12.32 -6.99 12.24
N ARG A 142 12.82 -7.30 13.44
CA ARG A 142 12.38 -8.39 14.33
C ARG A 142 11.02 -8.15 14.98
N ILE A 143 9.95 -8.21 14.19
CA ILE A 143 8.59 -8.00 14.68
C ILE A 143 7.92 -9.29 15.20
N VAL A 144 8.41 -10.44 14.73
CA VAL A 144 8.03 -11.81 15.12
C VAL A 144 9.28 -12.61 15.50
N SER A 145 9.12 -13.84 16.00
CA SER A 145 10.25 -14.72 16.35
C SER A 145 11.14 -15.04 15.13
N PRO A 146 12.41 -15.44 15.33
CA PRO A 146 13.33 -15.76 14.22
C PRO A 146 12.75 -16.77 13.22
N SER A 147 12.14 -17.87 13.70
CA SER A 147 11.47 -18.86 12.86
C SER A 147 10.37 -18.27 11.97
N ARG A 148 9.55 -17.37 12.53
CA ARG A 148 8.46 -16.70 11.80
C ARG A 148 8.97 -15.59 10.87
N MET A 149 10.11 -14.98 11.18
CA MET A 149 10.81 -14.10 10.24
C MET A 149 11.33 -14.90 9.05
N ALA A 150 11.91 -16.08 9.27
CA ALA A 150 12.36 -16.94 8.18
C ALA A 150 11.20 -17.34 7.26
N GLU A 151 10.06 -17.77 7.82
CA GLU A 151 8.83 -18.06 7.05
C GLU A 151 8.33 -16.84 6.25
N GLN A 152 8.41 -15.64 6.84
CA GLN A 152 8.07 -14.40 6.13
C GLN A 152 8.99 -14.14 4.94
N LEU A 153 10.29 -14.41 5.07
CA LEU A 153 11.26 -14.22 3.99
C LEU A 153 11.08 -15.27 2.88
N ASP A 154 10.78 -16.53 3.23
CA ASP A 154 10.41 -17.56 2.25
C ASP A 154 9.17 -17.17 1.44
N ARG A 155 8.19 -16.55 2.10
CA ARG A 155 7.03 -16.00 1.41
C ARG A 155 7.44 -14.93 0.38
N LEU A 156 8.35 -14.01 0.72
CA LEU A 156 8.83 -12.98 -0.22
C LEU A 156 9.50 -13.62 -1.44
N ILE A 157 10.34 -14.63 -1.23
CA ILE A 157 10.99 -15.37 -2.32
C ILE A 157 9.93 -16.03 -3.21
N SER A 158 8.96 -16.71 -2.62
CA SER A 158 7.89 -17.42 -3.34
C SER A 158 7.05 -16.48 -4.20
N VAL A 159 6.51 -15.40 -3.62
CA VAL A 159 5.66 -14.45 -4.35
C VAL A 159 6.44 -13.65 -5.40
N SER A 160 7.76 -13.43 -5.21
CA SER A 160 8.60 -12.76 -6.21
C SER A 160 8.76 -13.54 -7.52
N ARG A 161 8.32 -14.80 -7.56
CA ARG A 161 8.33 -15.64 -8.76
C ARG A 161 7.04 -15.52 -9.59
N LEU A 162 6.02 -14.82 -9.08
CA LEU A 162 4.79 -14.57 -9.84
C LEU A 162 5.06 -13.56 -10.96
N PRO A 163 4.52 -13.78 -12.18
CA PRO A 163 4.88 -12.99 -13.37
C PRO A 163 4.40 -11.53 -13.30
N ASN A 164 3.38 -11.25 -12.49
CA ASN A 164 2.81 -9.94 -12.27
C ASN A 164 3.48 -9.15 -11.13
N ILE A 165 4.46 -9.73 -10.43
CA ILE A 165 5.11 -9.14 -9.25
C ILE A 165 6.55 -8.73 -9.56
N ASP A 166 6.86 -7.45 -9.36
CA ASP A 166 8.23 -6.90 -9.36
C ASP A 166 8.60 -6.51 -7.93
N LEU A 167 9.24 -7.44 -7.20
CA LEU A 167 9.78 -7.17 -5.86
C LEU A 167 11.25 -6.77 -5.96
N ARG A 168 11.61 -5.65 -5.35
CA ARG A 168 12.98 -5.15 -5.28
C ARG A 168 13.38 -4.76 -3.86
N VAL A 169 14.65 -4.96 -3.54
CA VAL A 169 15.24 -4.66 -2.24
C VAL A 169 16.37 -3.65 -2.42
N VAL A 170 16.32 -2.53 -1.71
CA VAL A 170 17.39 -1.53 -1.64
C VAL A 170 18.37 -1.96 -0.54
N PRO A 171 19.58 -2.44 -0.89
CA PRO A 171 20.54 -2.94 0.09
C PRO A 171 21.30 -1.78 0.77
N PHE A 172 21.80 -2.01 1.99
CA PHE A 172 22.62 -1.03 2.72
C PHE A 172 23.97 -0.77 2.06
N SER A 173 24.48 -1.74 1.28
CA SER A 173 25.75 -1.62 0.56
C SER A 173 25.71 -0.60 -0.59
N MET A 174 24.52 -0.14 -1.01
CA MET A 174 24.36 0.82 -2.10
C MET A 174 24.30 2.25 -1.58
N ALA A 175 25.05 3.14 -2.22
CA ALA A 175 25.00 4.57 -1.94
C ALA A 175 23.61 5.14 -2.27
N GLN A 176 22.93 5.70 -1.27
CA GLN A 176 21.59 6.25 -1.42
C GLN A 176 21.64 7.69 -1.91
N ARG A 177 20.82 8.00 -2.91
CA ARG A 177 20.68 9.36 -3.49
C ARG A 177 19.37 10.05 -3.11
N ASP A 178 18.54 9.38 -2.32
CA ASP A 178 17.24 9.88 -1.86
C ASP A 178 16.99 9.40 -0.42
N ILE A 179 16.04 10.03 0.27
CA ILE A 179 15.71 9.76 1.66
C ILE A 179 14.45 8.90 1.71
N ALA A 180 14.53 7.77 2.41
CA ALA A 180 13.45 6.82 2.63
C ALA A 180 12.47 7.32 3.73
N ASN A 181 11.79 8.45 3.48
CA ASN A 181 11.00 9.18 4.49
C ASN A 181 9.83 8.37 5.07
N HIS A 182 8.94 7.88 4.21
CA HIS A 182 7.68 7.26 4.59
C HIS A 182 7.22 6.26 3.53
N ALA A 183 6.33 5.37 3.94
CA ALA A 183 5.68 4.44 3.03
C ALA A 183 4.62 5.14 2.18
N PHE A 184 4.48 4.73 0.93
CA PHE A 184 3.45 5.24 0.05
C PHE A 184 3.01 4.20 -0.98
N VAL A 185 1.75 4.31 -1.42
CA VAL A 185 1.15 3.42 -2.43
C VAL A 185 0.62 4.26 -3.58
N ILE A 186 1.18 4.07 -4.77
CA ILE A 186 0.74 4.68 -6.02
C ILE A 186 -0.19 3.69 -6.72
N ARG A 187 -1.36 4.15 -7.17
CA ARG A 187 -2.30 3.37 -7.99
C ARG A 187 -2.46 4.04 -9.35
N ASP A 188 -2.20 3.28 -10.41
CA ASP A 188 -2.30 3.69 -11.82
C ASP A 188 -1.59 5.01 -12.16
N LYS A 189 -0.58 5.42 -11.37
CA LYS A 189 0.07 6.73 -11.46
C LYS A 189 -0.92 7.92 -11.40
N ARG A 190 -2.06 7.72 -10.73
CA ARG A 190 -3.16 8.70 -10.62
C ARG A 190 -3.47 9.11 -9.19
N THR A 191 -3.13 8.26 -8.23
CA THR A 191 -3.42 8.52 -6.83
C THR A 191 -2.32 7.93 -5.97
N VAL A 192 -1.90 8.67 -4.96
CA VAL A 192 -0.96 8.21 -3.94
C VAL A 192 -1.65 8.20 -2.59
N THR A 193 -1.53 7.09 -1.86
CA THR A 193 -1.92 7.02 -0.45
C THR A 193 -0.67 7.01 0.41
N VAL A 194 -0.62 7.87 1.42
CA VAL A 194 0.41 7.91 2.46
C VAL A 194 -0.26 7.71 3.81
N GLU A 195 0.19 6.71 4.56
CA GLU A 195 -0.27 6.50 5.93
C GLU A 195 0.72 7.14 6.90
N THR A 196 0.22 8.01 7.77
CA THR A 196 0.96 8.58 8.91
C THR A 196 0.37 8.06 10.22
N ILE A 197 1.02 8.34 11.35
CA ILE A 197 0.58 7.90 12.68
C ILE A 197 -0.87 8.33 12.97
N HIS A 198 -1.28 9.52 12.54
CA HIS A 198 -2.55 10.13 12.93
C HIS A 198 -3.53 10.32 11.78
N ALA A 199 -3.09 10.18 10.52
CA ALA A 199 -3.92 10.39 9.35
C ALA A 199 -3.46 9.59 8.12
N GLU A 200 -4.40 9.33 7.23
CA GLU A 200 -4.16 8.91 5.86
C GLU A 200 -4.25 10.14 4.94
N LEU A 201 -3.27 10.29 4.05
CA LEU A 201 -3.24 11.31 3.01
C LEU A 201 -3.54 10.64 1.67
N VAL A 202 -4.46 11.20 0.90
CA VAL A 202 -4.75 10.80 -0.48
C VAL A 202 -4.41 11.96 -1.40
N VAL A 203 -3.35 11.79 -2.16
CA VAL A 203 -2.82 12.78 -3.10
C VAL A 203 -3.31 12.43 -4.50
N THR A 204 -3.91 13.40 -5.18
CA THR A 204 -4.47 13.21 -6.52
C THR A 204 -3.98 14.23 -7.56
N ASP A 205 -3.32 15.32 -7.12
CA ASP A 205 -2.71 16.29 -8.04
C ASP A 205 -1.63 15.61 -8.89
N PRO A 206 -1.74 15.62 -10.23
CA PRO A 206 -0.75 14.99 -11.11
C PRO A 206 0.70 15.43 -10.86
N ARG A 207 0.91 16.69 -10.46
CA ARG A 207 2.24 17.23 -10.16
C ARG A 207 2.82 16.56 -8.92
N ASP A 208 2.04 16.42 -7.87
CA ASP A 208 2.49 15.76 -6.63
C ASP A 208 2.61 14.25 -6.82
N VAL A 209 1.67 13.62 -7.53
CA VAL A 209 1.74 12.20 -7.90
C VAL A 209 3.03 11.92 -8.68
N SER A 210 3.42 12.79 -9.61
CA SER A 210 4.67 12.61 -10.38
C SER A 210 5.92 12.60 -9.50
N GLN A 211 5.97 13.43 -8.45
CA GLN A 211 7.09 13.43 -7.49
C GLN A 211 7.25 12.07 -6.78
N TYR A 212 6.13 11.43 -6.42
CA TYR A 212 6.14 10.08 -5.83
C TYR A 212 6.55 9.01 -6.83
N VAL A 213 6.08 9.10 -8.08
CA VAL A 213 6.49 8.17 -9.15
C VAL A 213 7.99 8.27 -9.38
N ASP A 214 8.54 9.47 -9.52
CA ASP A 214 9.96 9.67 -9.73
C ASP A 214 10.79 9.15 -8.54
N LYS A 215 10.31 9.40 -7.31
CA LYS A 215 10.94 8.88 -6.09
C LYS A 215 10.93 7.35 -6.05
N PHE A 216 9.82 6.72 -6.43
CA PHE A 216 9.72 5.27 -6.54
C PHE A 216 10.75 4.73 -7.55
N GLU A 217 10.82 5.31 -8.75
CA GLU A 217 11.74 4.83 -9.79
C GLU A 217 13.21 5.05 -9.39
N ARG A 218 13.54 6.14 -8.67
CA ARG A 218 14.89 6.33 -8.13
C ARG A 218 15.31 5.19 -7.22
N PHE A 219 14.49 4.79 -6.25
CA PHE A 219 14.79 3.63 -5.42
C PHE A 219 14.79 2.31 -6.21
N ALA A 220 13.84 2.13 -7.12
CA ALA A 220 13.74 0.93 -7.95
C ALA A 220 14.97 0.73 -8.84
N SER A 221 15.60 1.82 -9.31
CA SER A 221 16.78 1.81 -10.19
C SER A 221 18.07 1.34 -9.49
N THR A 222 18.16 1.50 -8.18
CA THR A 222 19.32 1.11 -7.36
C THR A 222 19.09 -0.18 -6.57
N ALA A 223 17.86 -0.70 -6.59
CA ALA A 223 17.48 -1.89 -5.85
C ALA A 223 17.90 -3.17 -6.58
N LEU A 224 18.23 -4.20 -5.81
CA LEU A 224 18.38 -5.56 -6.32
C LEU A 224 17.02 -6.08 -6.78
N CYS A 225 17.01 -6.87 -7.85
CA CYS A 225 15.85 -7.60 -8.36
C CYS A 225 16.24 -9.03 -8.76
N GLY A 226 15.25 -9.85 -9.14
CA GLY A 226 15.49 -11.20 -9.65
C GLY A 226 16.30 -12.09 -8.69
N ASP A 227 17.28 -12.82 -9.22
CA ASP A 227 18.10 -13.75 -8.43
C ASP A 227 19.00 -13.07 -7.41
N GLY A 228 19.54 -11.88 -7.72
CA GLY A 228 20.36 -11.12 -6.77
C GLY A 228 19.56 -10.68 -5.54
N MET A 229 18.31 -10.26 -5.75
CA MET A 229 17.38 -9.95 -4.66
C MET A 229 17.01 -11.20 -3.85
N ARG A 230 16.70 -12.31 -4.53
CA ARG A 230 16.37 -13.57 -3.85
C ARG A 230 17.53 -14.10 -3.02
N GLY A 231 18.75 -14.11 -3.55
CA GLY A 231 19.94 -14.53 -2.81
C GLY A 231 20.15 -13.70 -1.54
N MET A 232 19.99 -12.37 -1.64
CA MET A 232 20.04 -11.50 -0.46
C MET A 232 18.96 -11.85 0.58
N ILE A 233 17.71 -12.11 0.16
CA ILE A 233 16.64 -12.51 1.08
C ILE A 233 16.96 -13.88 1.71
N GLU A 234 17.49 -14.83 0.95
CA GLU A 234 17.92 -16.14 1.42
C GLU A 234 19.02 -16.04 2.48
N ASP A 235 20.01 -15.16 2.29
CA ASP A 235 21.06 -14.91 3.27
C ASP A 235 20.48 -14.40 4.60
N VAL A 236 19.60 -13.40 4.55
CA VAL A 236 18.93 -12.88 5.75
C VAL A 236 18.05 -13.93 6.41
N ARG A 237 17.37 -14.78 5.63
CA ARG A 237 16.58 -15.90 6.16
C ARG A 237 17.48 -16.89 6.89
N ASN A 238 18.62 -17.24 6.31
CA ASN A 238 19.57 -18.17 6.90
C ASN A 238 20.22 -17.62 8.17
N ASP A 239 20.36 -16.29 8.32
CA ASP A 239 20.74 -15.67 9.60
C ASP A 239 19.68 -15.99 10.69
N PHE A 240 18.40 -15.79 10.40
CA PHE A 240 17.32 -16.07 11.35
C PHE A 240 17.18 -17.55 11.72
N LEU A 241 17.39 -18.47 10.77
CA LEU A 241 17.35 -19.91 11.04
C LEU A 241 18.50 -20.34 11.97
N ARG A 242 19.71 -19.80 11.78
CA ARG A 242 20.85 -20.07 12.67
C ARG A 242 20.60 -19.58 14.10
N GLU A 243 19.93 -18.43 14.27
CA GLU A 243 19.58 -17.93 15.60
C GLU A 243 18.65 -18.86 16.37
N GLN A 244 17.76 -19.59 15.67
CA GLN A 244 16.87 -20.57 16.30
C GLN A 244 17.63 -21.78 16.84
N GLU A 245 18.76 -22.16 16.24
CA GLU A 245 19.55 -23.31 16.67
C GLU A 245 20.41 -23.03 17.91
N ILE A 246 20.64 -21.75 18.22
CA ILE A 246 21.55 -21.29 19.28
C ILE A 246 20.80 -20.84 20.55
N GLY A 247 19.51 -20.49 20.43
CA GLY A 247 18.67 -19.99 21.53
C GLY A 247 17.62 -20.99 22.01
#